data_AF-A0A4S4A4G2-F1
#
_entry.id   AF-A0A4S4A4G2-F1
#
_cell.length_a   1.000
_cell.length_b   1.000
_cell.length_c   1.000
_cell.angle_alpha   90.00
_cell.angle_beta   90.00
_cell.angle_gamma   90.00
#
_symmetry.space_group_name_H-M   'P 1'
#
loop_
_entity.id
_entity.type
_entity.pdbx_description
1 polymer ?
#
loop_
_entity_poly.entity_id
_entity_poly.type
_entity_poly.pdbx_seq_one_letter_code
_entity_poly.pdbx_strand_id
1 'polypeptide(L)'
;MNRIKAFLDNLIQTDWVRFNKMDNGLKQSEVYNEILDDFKKLVRIEAENENFNFSELYVLLKSYQNDISELPFMGKFYILVNPRLLTGQLTKIVEEIEFHLAKKKAKEAVCDCEIKYRYNQIPTEAHLIKVGFGCDGYYNYIIYECSKCSFKWSSYISDDATGNTVFEKWNEKEFPNNNSYCN
;
A
#
# COMPACT_ATOMS: atom_id res chain seq x y z
N MET A 1 11.42 17.29 0.73
CA MET A 1 10.24 17.44 1.62
C MET A 1 9.46 18.73 1.37
N ASN A 2 10.08 19.91 1.36
CA ASN A 2 9.39 21.21 1.18
C ASN A 2 8.51 21.29 -0.08
N ARG A 3 8.94 20.67 -1.19
CA ARG A 3 8.16 20.65 -2.44
C ARG A 3 6.91 19.79 -2.32
N ILE A 4 6.97 18.68 -1.58
CA ILE A 4 5.81 17.83 -1.30
C ILE A 4 4.82 18.59 -0.40
N LYS A 5 5.32 19.27 0.63
CA LYS A 5 4.49 20.15 1.46
C LYS A 5 3.79 21.23 0.61
N ALA A 6 4.53 21.91 -0.27
CA ALA A 6 3.95 22.92 -1.16
C ALA A 6 2.88 22.35 -2.10
N PHE A 7 3.07 21.12 -2.58
CA PHE A 7 2.05 20.42 -3.36
C PHE A 7 0.77 20.19 -2.52
N LEU A 8 0.90 19.72 -1.28
CA LEU A 8 -0.25 19.50 -0.39
C LEU A 8 -0.95 20.82 -0.01
N ASP A 9 -0.18 21.88 0.24
CA ASP A 9 -0.71 23.23 0.47
C ASP A 9 -1.50 23.74 -0.75
N ASN A 10 -1.03 23.48 -1.97
CA ASN A 10 -1.76 23.84 -3.20
C ASN A 10 -2.99 22.96 -3.43
N LEU A 11 -2.94 21.68 -3.05
CA LEU A 11 -4.05 20.74 -3.16
C LEU A 11 -5.26 21.21 -2.34
N ILE A 12 -5.02 21.66 -1.10
CA ILE A 12 -6.10 22.18 -0.24
C ILE A 12 -6.64 23.53 -0.72
N GLN A 13 -5.86 24.29 -1.48
CA GLN A 13 -6.26 25.58 -2.06
C GLN A 13 -6.89 25.46 -3.46
N THR A 14 -6.93 24.25 -4.03
CA THR A 14 -7.52 24.01 -5.35
C THR A 14 -9.00 24.39 -5.36
N ASP A 15 -9.48 25.00 -6.45
CA ASP A 15 -10.90 25.36 -6.61
C ASP A 15 -11.75 24.11 -6.89
N TRP A 16 -12.05 23.38 -5.82
CA TRP A 16 -12.87 22.18 -5.85
C TRP A 16 -14.31 22.46 -6.26
N VAL A 17 -14.81 23.68 -6.05
CA VAL A 17 -16.15 24.09 -6.51
C VAL A 17 -16.19 24.13 -8.04
N ARG A 18 -15.14 24.65 -8.69
CA ARG A 18 -15.02 24.59 -10.15
C ARG A 18 -14.81 23.17 -10.65
N PHE A 19 -14.00 22.37 -9.97
CA PHE A 19 -13.83 20.95 -10.29
C PHE A 19 -15.18 20.20 -10.32
N ASN A 20 -16.01 20.40 -9.30
CA ASN A 20 -17.34 19.80 -9.19
C ASN A 20 -18.30 20.19 -10.32
N LYS A 21 -18.16 21.40 -10.85
CA LYS A 21 -19.01 21.96 -11.93
C LYS A 21 -18.59 21.49 -13.33
N MET A 22 -17.56 20.67 -13.46
CA MET A 22 -17.18 20.11 -14.76
C MET A 22 -18.27 19.16 -15.28
N ASP A 23 -18.84 19.47 -16.44
CA ASP A 23 -20.01 18.75 -17.00
C ASP A 23 -19.73 17.29 -17.38
N ASN A 24 -18.45 16.96 -17.62
CA ASN A 24 -18.01 15.65 -18.07
C ASN A 24 -17.22 14.92 -16.96
N GLY A 25 -17.75 13.78 -16.51
CA GLY A 25 -17.08 12.93 -15.51
C GLY A 25 -15.73 12.37 -15.98
N LEU A 26 -15.52 12.19 -17.30
CA LEU A 26 -14.22 11.83 -17.85
C LEU A 26 -13.18 12.93 -17.60
N LYS A 27 -13.54 14.19 -17.84
CA LYS A 27 -12.65 15.33 -17.58
C LYS A 27 -12.34 15.50 -16.09
N GLN A 28 -13.32 15.25 -15.22
CA GLN A 28 -13.07 15.21 -13.77
C GLN A 28 -12.06 14.11 -13.40
N SER A 29 -12.19 12.92 -13.99
CA SER A 29 -11.25 11.83 -13.77
C SER A 29 -9.85 12.14 -14.29
N GLU A 30 -9.72 12.80 -15.45
CA GLU A 30 -8.43 13.19 -16.02
C GLU A 30 -7.69 14.15 -15.08
N VAL A 31 -8.35 15.21 -14.62
CA VAL A 31 -7.77 16.18 -13.68
C VAL A 31 -7.39 15.51 -12.35
N TYR A 32 -8.22 14.60 -11.86
CA TYR A 32 -7.91 13.88 -10.63
C TYR A 32 -6.69 12.96 -10.77
N ASN A 33 -6.61 12.22 -11.88
CA ASN A 33 -5.47 11.35 -12.14
C ASN A 33 -4.19 12.16 -12.36
N GLU A 34 -4.27 13.34 -12.98
CA GLU A 34 -3.14 14.26 -13.12
C GLU A 34 -2.58 14.69 -11.75
N ILE A 35 -3.44 15.00 -10.78
CA ILE A 35 -3.02 15.30 -9.39
C ILE A 35 -2.25 14.11 -8.77
N LEU A 36 -2.76 12.89 -8.92
CA LEU A 36 -2.11 11.70 -8.38
C LEU A 36 -0.76 11.41 -9.07
N ASP A 37 -0.70 11.57 -10.40
CA ASP A 37 0.51 11.37 -11.19
C ASP A 37 1.58 12.41 -10.87
N ASP A 38 1.19 13.67 -10.67
CA ASP A 38 2.12 14.74 -10.32
C ASP A 38 2.68 14.55 -8.91
N PHE A 39 1.85 14.12 -7.96
CA PHE A 39 2.33 13.70 -6.65
C PHE A 39 3.32 12.53 -6.77
N LYS A 40 2.98 11.48 -7.55
CA LYS A 40 3.83 10.31 -7.77
C LYS A 40 5.19 10.68 -8.36
N LYS A 41 5.22 11.54 -9.39
CA LYS A 41 6.47 12.05 -9.98
C LYS A 41 7.28 12.84 -8.95
N LEU A 42 6.63 13.70 -8.18
CA LEU A 42 7.29 14.53 -7.17
C LEU A 42 7.93 13.68 -6.07
N VAL A 43 7.21 12.70 -5.52
CA VAL A 43 7.76 11.80 -4.49
C VAL A 43 8.93 11.00 -5.05
N ARG A 44 8.87 10.51 -6.30
CA ARG A 44 9.99 9.82 -6.96
C ARG A 44 11.25 10.70 -7.01
N ILE A 45 11.11 11.94 -7.50
CA ILE A 45 12.23 12.88 -7.60
C ILE A 45 12.82 13.17 -6.22
N GLU A 46 11.97 13.42 -5.22
CA GLU A 46 12.45 13.76 -3.88
C GLU A 46 13.09 12.55 -3.18
N ALA A 47 12.60 11.34 -3.43
CA ALA A 47 13.10 10.10 -2.85
C ALA A 47 14.43 9.60 -3.44
N GLU A 48 14.90 10.21 -4.54
CA GLU A 48 16.26 10.01 -5.05
C GLU A 48 17.33 10.70 -4.20
N ASN A 49 16.95 11.66 -3.35
CA ASN A 49 17.89 12.32 -2.43
C ASN A 49 18.30 11.36 -1.30
N GLU A 50 19.59 11.34 -0.96
CA GLU A 50 20.15 10.40 0.03
C GLU A 50 19.50 10.49 1.42
N ASN A 51 19.06 11.68 1.82
CA ASN A 51 18.45 11.96 3.13
C ASN A 51 16.91 11.98 3.12
N PHE A 52 16.27 11.40 2.10
CA PHE A 52 14.82 11.38 2.05
C PHE A 52 14.24 10.42 3.10
N ASN A 53 13.40 10.95 3.98
CA ASN A 53 12.77 10.20 5.07
C ASN A 53 11.29 9.92 4.78
N PHE A 54 10.98 8.66 4.46
CA PHE A 54 9.61 8.20 4.23
C PHE A 54 8.73 8.30 5.48
N SER A 55 9.30 8.06 6.67
CA SER A 55 8.55 8.19 7.93
C SER A 55 8.06 9.61 8.17
N GLU A 56 8.90 10.62 7.87
CA GLU A 56 8.49 12.03 7.92
C GLU A 56 7.41 12.35 6.89
N LEU A 57 7.49 11.77 5.68
CA LEU A 57 6.44 11.94 4.67
C LEU A 57 5.10 11.35 5.12
N TYR A 58 5.08 10.18 5.76
CA TYR A 58 3.84 9.61 6.29
C TYR A 58 3.22 10.48 7.37
N VAL A 59 4.04 11.03 8.27
CA VAL A 59 3.58 11.99 9.30
C VAL A 59 3.02 13.25 8.64
N LEU A 60 3.68 13.77 7.61
CA LEU A 60 3.21 14.92 6.85
C LEU A 60 1.87 14.63 6.17
N LEU A 61 1.73 13.52 5.44
CA LEU A 61 0.46 13.17 4.80
C LEU A 61 -0.70 13.06 5.81
N LYS A 62 -0.43 12.46 6.97
CA LYS A 62 -1.41 12.34 8.05
C LYS A 62 -1.82 13.70 8.61
N SER A 63 -0.91 14.69 8.67
CA SER A 63 -1.26 16.03 9.18
C SER A 63 -2.27 16.76 8.29
N TYR A 64 -2.32 16.45 6.97
CA TYR A 64 -3.30 17.02 6.03
C TYR A 64 -4.60 16.21 5.94
N GLN A 65 -4.74 15.10 6.68
CA GLN A 65 -5.90 14.21 6.55
C GLN A 65 -7.23 14.95 6.79
N ASN A 66 -7.29 15.80 7.81
CA ASN A 66 -8.51 16.53 8.14
C ASN A 66 -8.83 17.57 7.06
N ASP A 67 -7.86 18.42 6.71
CA ASP A 67 -8.02 19.46 5.68
C ASP A 67 -8.45 18.87 4.33
N ILE A 68 -7.84 17.74 3.94
CA ILE A 68 -8.22 17.03 2.71
C ILE A 68 -9.62 16.43 2.83
N SER A 69 -9.98 15.85 3.99
CA SER A 69 -11.29 15.20 4.17
C SER A 69 -12.47 16.17 4.15
N GLU A 70 -12.22 17.45 4.43
CA GLU A 70 -13.21 18.53 4.43
C GLU A 70 -13.39 19.19 3.05
N LEU A 71 -12.56 18.83 2.07
CA LEU A 71 -12.67 19.36 0.72
C LEU A 71 -14.07 19.12 0.16
N PRO A 72 -14.71 20.12 -0.45
CA PRO A 72 -16.12 20.08 -0.80
C PRO A 72 -16.36 19.27 -2.07
N PHE A 73 -15.90 18.01 -2.16
CA PHE A 73 -16.14 17.12 -3.28
C PHE A 73 -17.62 16.76 -3.38
N MET A 74 -18.26 17.25 -4.43
CA MET A 74 -19.68 17.06 -4.73
C MET A 74 -19.82 16.96 -6.23
N GLY A 75 -19.83 15.75 -6.81
CA GLY A 75 -19.87 15.56 -8.25
C GLY A 75 -20.38 14.18 -8.68
N LYS A 76 -20.62 13.99 -9.99
CA LYS A 76 -21.10 12.70 -10.55
C LYS A 76 -20.13 11.54 -10.33
N PHE A 77 -18.87 11.84 -10.02
CA PHE A 77 -17.78 10.88 -9.79
C PHE A 77 -17.48 10.64 -8.29
N TYR A 78 -18.37 11.04 -7.37
CA TYR A 78 -18.17 11.01 -5.91
C TYR A 78 -17.75 9.64 -5.32
N ILE A 79 -18.19 8.53 -5.94
CA ILE A 79 -17.80 7.18 -5.51
C ILE A 79 -16.31 6.89 -5.79
N LEU A 80 -15.75 7.49 -6.85
CA LEU A 80 -14.36 7.30 -7.29
C LEU A 80 -13.43 8.41 -6.79
N VAL A 81 -13.96 9.62 -6.53
CA VAL A 81 -13.20 10.80 -6.07
C VAL A 81 -13.71 11.25 -4.71
N ASN A 82 -13.56 10.38 -3.72
CA ASN A 82 -13.90 10.70 -2.35
C ASN A 82 -12.67 11.30 -1.65
N PRO A 83 -12.73 12.54 -1.13
CA PRO A 83 -11.59 13.19 -0.47
C PRO A 83 -11.12 12.42 0.77
N ARG A 84 -12.02 11.68 1.43
CA ARG A 84 -11.66 10.80 2.55
C ARG A 84 -10.74 9.65 2.12
N LEU A 85 -10.72 9.30 0.84
CA LEU A 85 -9.85 8.29 0.26
C LEU A 85 -8.56 8.88 -0.32
N LEU A 86 -8.51 10.18 -0.62
CA LEU A 86 -7.37 10.82 -1.29
C LEU A 86 -6.09 10.69 -0.47
N THR A 87 -6.10 11.00 0.83
CA THR A 87 -4.93 10.80 1.70
C THR A 87 -4.46 9.34 1.71
N GLY A 88 -5.40 8.38 1.66
CA GLY A 88 -5.08 6.96 1.54
C GLY A 88 -4.44 6.60 0.20
N GLN A 89 -4.91 7.18 -0.90
CA GLN A 89 -4.31 6.98 -2.23
C GLN A 89 -2.91 7.59 -2.33
N LEU A 90 -2.71 8.80 -1.80
CA LEU A 90 -1.39 9.43 -1.71
C LEU A 90 -0.44 8.55 -0.87
N THR A 91 -0.91 8.02 0.25
CA THR A 91 -0.11 7.10 1.09
C THR A 91 0.30 5.84 0.33
N LYS A 92 -0.62 5.20 -0.40
CA LYS A 92 -0.32 4.03 -1.24
C LYS A 92 0.73 4.33 -2.31
N ILE A 93 0.68 5.52 -2.94
CA ILE A 93 1.70 5.94 -3.90
C ILE A 93 3.08 6.00 -3.22
N VAL A 94 3.16 6.51 -2.00
CA VAL A 94 4.41 6.57 -1.22
C VAL A 94 4.93 5.17 -0.90
N GLU A 95 4.06 4.29 -0.41
CA GLU A 95 4.39 2.89 -0.08
C GLU A 95 4.94 2.13 -1.30
N GLU A 96 4.33 2.29 -2.48
CA GLU A 96 4.83 1.71 -3.74
C GLU A 96 6.24 2.19 -4.08
N ILE A 97 6.50 3.49 -3.96
CA ILE A 97 7.80 4.09 -4.28
C ILE A 97 8.86 3.60 -3.28
N GLU A 98 8.54 3.62 -1.99
CA GLU A 98 9.42 3.14 -0.93
C GLU A 98 9.79 1.67 -1.14
N PHE A 99 8.80 0.82 -1.44
CA PHE A 99 9.00 -0.59 -1.79
C PHE A 99 9.99 -0.74 -2.96
N HIS A 100 9.78 -0.01 -4.05
CA HIS A 100 10.64 -0.11 -5.23
C HIS A 100 12.08 0.36 -4.97
N LEU A 101 12.26 1.42 -4.17
CA LEU A 101 13.58 1.90 -3.79
C LEU A 101 14.28 0.95 -2.82
N ALA A 102 13.56 0.41 -1.83
CA ALA A 102 14.07 -0.60 -0.92
C ALA A 102 14.52 -1.83 -1.69
N LYS A 103 13.71 -2.32 -2.64
CA LYS A 103 14.05 -3.43 -3.53
C LYS A 103 15.31 -3.15 -4.39
N LYS A 104 15.47 -1.91 -4.89
CA LYS A 104 16.67 -1.51 -5.66
C LYS A 104 17.92 -1.47 -4.79
N LYS A 105 17.82 -0.96 -3.55
CA LYS A 105 18.92 -0.86 -2.58
C LYS A 105 19.32 -2.23 -2.00
N ALA A 106 18.36 -3.10 -1.75
CA ALA A 106 18.54 -4.36 -1.04
C ALA A 106 19.20 -5.49 -1.85
N LYS A 107 19.89 -5.20 -2.96
CA LYS A 107 20.52 -6.21 -3.83
C LYS A 107 21.45 -7.20 -3.10
N GLU A 108 21.84 -6.95 -1.85
CA GLU A 108 22.74 -7.85 -1.09
C GLU A 108 22.33 -8.15 0.37
N ALA A 109 21.24 -7.62 0.95
CA ALA A 109 20.98 -7.76 2.39
C ALA A 109 19.59 -8.25 2.83
N VAL A 110 18.54 -8.01 2.04
CA VAL A 110 17.16 -8.37 2.39
C VAL A 110 16.46 -8.92 1.17
N CYS A 111 15.85 -10.10 1.28
CA CYS A 111 15.20 -10.73 0.14
C CYS A 111 13.83 -10.13 -0.18
N ASP A 112 13.42 -10.23 -1.45
CA ASP A 112 12.16 -9.68 -1.97
C ASP A 112 10.92 -10.13 -1.18
N CYS A 113 10.90 -11.37 -0.69
CA CYS A 113 9.84 -11.89 0.16
C CYS A 113 9.70 -11.10 1.48
N GLU A 114 10.81 -10.84 2.17
CA GLU A 114 10.78 -10.05 3.40
C GLU A 114 10.41 -8.59 3.14
N ILE A 115 10.91 -8.00 2.04
CA ILE A 115 10.56 -6.63 1.66
C ILE A 115 9.05 -6.53 1.40
N LYS A 116 8.47 -7.47 0.64
CA LYS A 116 7.03 -7.49 0.38
C LYS A 116 6.21 -7.54 1.67
N TYR A 117 6.60 -8.37 2.64
CA TYR A 117 5.95 -8.40 3.95
C TYR A 117 5.97 -7.03 4.65
N ARG A 118 7.14 -6.38 4.72
CA ARG A 118 7.30 -5.06 5.38
C ARG A 118 6.40 -3.98 4.78
N TYR A 119 6.03 -4.09 3.50
CA TYR A 119 5.19 -3.13 2.78
C TYR A 119 3.77 -3.64 2.51
N ASN A 120 3.31 -4.64 3.28
CA ASN A 120 1.97 -5.24 3.15
C ASN A 120 1.62 -5.67 1.71
N GLN A 121 2.63 -6.12 0.96
CA GLN A 121 2.48 -6.61 -0.40
C GLN A 121 2.36 -8.14 -0.39
N ILE A 122 1.48 -8.67 -1.25
CA ILE A 122 1.34 -10.12 -1.43
C ILE A 122 2.64 -10.70 -1.99
N PRO A 123 3.10 -11.87 -1.48
CA PRO A 123 4.25 -12.57 -2.04
C PRO A 123 4.04 -12.97 -3.50
N THR A 124 5.14 -13.14 -4.24
CA THR A 124 5.07 -13.72 -5.58
C THR A 124 5.04 -15.24 -5.45
N GLU A 125 3.94 -15.87 -5.87
CA GLU A 125 3.72 -17.32 -5.70
C GLU A 125 4.85 -18.19 -6.27
N ALA A 126 5.42 -17.80 -7.42
CA ALA A 126 6.57 -18.51 -8.02
C ALA A 126 7.83 -18.51 -7.13
N HIS A 127 7.89 -17.66 -6.11
CA HIS A 127 8.96 -17.64 -5.12
C HIS A 127 8.61 -18.43 -3.85
N LEU A 128 7.44 -19.05 -3.74
CA LEU A 128 6.99 -19.73 -2.54
C LEU A 128 7.14 -21.25 -2.69
N ILE A 129 7.85 -21.87 -1.74
CA ILE A 129 7.98 -23.32 -1.61
C ILE A 129 7.17 -23.74 -0.40
N LYS A 130 6.18 -24.62 -0.57
CA LYS A 130 5.43 -25.17 0.57
C LYS A 130 6.36 -26.03 1.42
N VAL A 131 6.49 -25.69 2.71
CA VAL A 131 7.36 -26.40 3.67
C VAL A 131 6.59 -26.99 4.85
N GLY A 132 5.32 -26.65 4.99
CA GLY A 132 4.47 -27.18 6.04
C GLY A 132 3.03 -26.72 5.89
N PHE A 133 2.18 -27.16 6.80
CA PHE A 133 0.81 -26.72 6.93
C PHE A 133 0.31 -27.05 8.34
N GLY A 134 -0.79 -26.44 8.73
CA GLY A 134 -1.39 -26.71 10.02
C GLY A 134 -2.79 -26.13 10.17
N CYS A 135 -3.26 -26.21 11.41
CA CYS A 135 -4.54 -25.72 11.88
C CYS A 135 -4.33 -24.99 13.21
N ASP A 136 -4.93 -23.81 13.38
CA ASP A 136 -4.88 -23.01 14.61
C ASP A 136 -6.17 -23.16 15.46
N GLY A 137 -7.08 -24.03 15.02
CA GLY A 137 -8.40 -24.25 15.61
C GLY A 137 -9.53 -23.50 14.89
N TYR A 138 -9.20 -22.55 14.02
CA TYR A 138 -10.16 -21.76 13.23
C TYR A 138 -9.91 -21.90 11.73
N TYR A 139 -8.65 -21.79 11.31
CA TYR A 139 -8.24 -21.77 9.92
C TYR A 139 -7.20 -22.84 9.61
N ASN A 140 -7.34 -23.42 8.43
CA ASN A 140 -6.30 -24.21 7.80
C ASN A 140 -5.26 -23.27 7.18
N TYR A 141 -4.00 -23.37 7.59
CA TYR A 141 -2.90 -22.57 7.05
C TYR A 141 -1.84 -23.41 6.35
N ILE A 142 -1.14 -22.77 5.42
CA ILE A 142 0.02 -23.32 4.72
C ILE A 142 1.25 -22.49 5.09
N ILE A 143 2.37 -23.16 5.33
CA ILE A 143 3.66 -22.52 5.58
C ILE A 143 4.47 -22.57 4.30
N TYR A 144 4.87 -21.40 3.81
CA TYR A 144 5.72 -21.24 2.65
C TYR A 144 7.08 -20.68 3.04
N GLU A 145 8.15 -21.21 2.48
CA GLU A 145 9.49 -20.64 2.53
C GLU A 145 9.83 -19.99 1.18
N CYS A 146 10.50 -18.85 1.22
CA CYS A 146 10.92 -18.16 0.01
C CYS A 146 12.04 -18.93 -0.71
N SER A 147 11.92 -19.18 -2.01
CA SER A 147 12.94 -19.90 -2.78
C SER A 147 14.29 -19.17 -2.89
N LYS A 148 14.31 -17.88 -2.52
CA LYS A 148 15.48 -17.01 -2.63
C LYS A 148 16.09 -16.63 -1.27
N CYS A 149 15.47 -17.02 -0.15
CA CYS A 149 15.95 -16.71 1.21
C CYS A 149 15.17 -17.49 2.28
N SER A 150 15.65 -17.48 3.53
CA SER A 150 14.98 -18.18 4.65
C SER A 150 13.73 -17.48 5.20
N PHE A 151 13.17 -16.48 4.51
CA PHE A 151 11.94 -15.82 4.96
C PHE A 151 10.75 -16.75 4.77
N LYS A 152 9.92 -16.89 5.81
CA LYS A 152 8.74 -17.77 5.81
C LYS A 152 7.44 -16.99 5.96
N TRP A 153 6.44 -17.42 5.20
CA TRP A 153 5.08 -16.91 5.21
C TRP A 153 4.13 -17.97 5.76
N SER A 154 3.12 -17.56 6.51
CA SER A 154 1.90 -18.32 6.72
C SER A 154 0.83 -17.78 5.76
N SER A 155 -0.01 -18.67 5.22
CA SER A 155 -1.18 -18.26 4.44
C SER A 155 -2.42 -19.02 4.85
N TYR A 156 -3.56 -18.33 4.93
CA TYR A 156 -4.85 -18.93 5.28
C TYR A 156 -5.99 -18.18 4.58
N ILE A 157 -7.16 -18.82 4.46
CA ILE A 157 -8.38 -18.17 3.96
C ILE A 157 -9.10 -17.58 5.16
N SER A 158 -9.23 -16.25 5.20
CA SER A 158 -9.85 -15.55 6.35
C SER A 158 -11.37 -15.63 6.38
N ASP A 159 -11.99 -15.82 5.21
CA ASP A 159 -13.43 -15.94 5.02
C ASP A 159 -13.71 -16.84 3.80
N ASP A 160 -14.41 -17.95 4.05
CA ASP A 160 -14.76 -18.94 3.03
C ASP A 160 -15.69 -18.38 1.95
N ALA A 161 -16.47 -17.34 2.25
CA ALA A 161 -17.40 -16.75 1.29
C ALA A 161 -16.68 -15.92 0.22
N THR A 162 -15.58 -15.25 0.60
CA THR A 162 -14.80 -14.40 -0.32
C THR A 162 -13.57 -15.10 -0.88
N GLY A 163 -13.09 -16.17 -0.23
CA GLY A 163 -11.89 -16.90 -0.65
C GLY A 163 -10.61 -16.05 -0.55
N ASN A 164 -10.63 -14.98 0.25
CA ASN A 164 -9.50 -14.07 0.37
C ASN A 164 -8.36 -14.72 1.17
N THR A 165 -7.27 -15.02 0.45
CA THR A 165 -6.03 -15.52 1.05
C THR A 165 -5.27 -14.40 1.74
N VAL A 166 -5.04 -14.57 3.04
CA VAL A 166 -4.18 -13.72 3.85
C VAL A 166 -2.76 -14.30 3.85
N PHE A 167 -1.76 -13.43 3.81
CA PHE A 167 -0.35 -13.80 3.95
C PHE A 167 0.28 -13.03 5.10
N GLU A 168 0.83 -13.76 6.07
CA GLU A 168 1.50 -13.19 7.25
C GLU A 168 2.91 -13.73 7.40
N LYS A 169 3.73 -13.05 8.21
CA LYS A 169 5.04 -13.56 8.57
C LYS A 169 4.87 -14.78 9.47
N TRP A 170 5.43 -15.89 9.03
CA TRP A 170 5.35 -17.13 9.80
C TRP A 170 6.10 -17.01 11.12
N ASN A 171 5.50 -17.55 12.17
CA ASN A 171 6.14 -17.83 13.44
C ASN A 171 5.56 -19.12 14.05
N GLU A 172 6.41 -19.89 14.71
CA GLU A 172 6.04 -21.22 15.25
C GLU A 172 4.97 -21.15 16.35
N LYS A 173 4.86 -20.02 17.07
CA LYS A 173 3.90 -19.90 18.18
C LYS A 173 2.47 -19.77 17.69
N GLU A 174 2.25 -18.99 16.64
CA GLU A 174 0.93 -18.74 16.05
C GLU A 174 0.58 -19.79 14.99
N PHE A 175 1.58 -20.23 14.21
CA PHE A 175 1.39 -21.15 13.10
C PHE A 175 2.30 -22.39 13.22
N PRO A 176 2.10 -23.25 14.23
CA PRO A 176 2.97 -24.41 14.46
C PRO A 176 2.94 -25.40 13.29
N ASN A 177 4.10 -25.95 12.91
CA ASN A 177 4.12 -26.95 11.84
C ASN A 177 3.68 -28.33 12.35
N ASN A 178 2.37 -28.53 12.46
CA ASN A 178 1.78 -29.77 12.99
C ASN A 178 1.32 -30.76 11.90
N ASN A 179 1.38 -30.38 10.62
CA ASN A 179 0.95 -31.18 9.48
C ASN A 179 -0.46 -31.77 9.63
N SER A 180 -1.38 -30.98 10.20
CA SER A 180 -2.77 -31.37 10.42
C SER A 180 -3.73 -30.27 9.98
N TYR A 181 -4.88 -30.67 9.43
CA TYR A 181 -5.96 -29.75 9.09
C TYR A 181 -7.01 -29.76 10.21
N CYS A 182 -7.71 -28.64 10.37
CA CYS A 182 -8.98 -28.57 11.09
C CYS A 182 -9.98 -29.45 10.33
N ASN A 183 -10.77 -30.23 11.07
CA ASN A 183 -11.82 -31.10 10.51
C ASN A 183 -12.95 -30.30 9.86
#